data_AF-D4L432-F1
#
_entry.id   AF-D4L432-F1
#
_cell.length_a   1.000
_cell.length_b   1.000
_cell.length_c   1.000
_cell.angle_alpha   90.00
_cell.angle_beta   90.00
_cell.angle_gamma   90.00
#
_symmetry.space_group_name_H-M   'P 1'
#
loop_
_entity.id
_entity.type
_entity.pdbx_description
1 polymer ?
#
loop_
_entity_poly.entity_id
_entity_poly.type
_entity_poly.pdbx_seq_one_letter_code
_entity_poly.pdbx_strand_id
1 'polypeptide(L)'
;MQVTYIGLSEYFQRCIPKAKRKGYFLSISLIARYSDAQDLYEKLEKDWASLNDLTGDKILFVFSTPKARKRASFFHIPGKEPYEGVMCPFIELLNGRGVEDNNGSFEFQYGGYNKIDWKQRHSQTITEFAMNYNILEKEIPCLFLYDLIGNRYKVIPVGQSTDIYVMIKAMVEEIAEYRKKCVNIEGQLEKYRKIEEYYCLYEKLENEAEKENSKQCVAIRKVLREVQSYKEVKDDIFDSRIKKDLKRIGQWKRQYFSSFEKDDANKKHYLELKKKEQNIENEFNSIWDNLENVIKERGRERRENSKVTILHDLLSACVKLQSNSTYFAISENQRNDFVRDLLKMAKYDVIDQTRRGISSTEKCAGEVDILIEEDGSPVTIIEALNLDSLNTHYLDRHIDKIYRYDTVGNMFNIILSYVSVSNFSKFCEKYFKHIKEHQYLYPLLSADDSFRVENFPYSDIRVMKTVHNRNGCDTVLYHVCVLIRQ
;
A
#
# COMPACT_ATOMS: atom_id res chain seq x y z
N MET A 1 8.21 26.53 -31.77
CA MET A 1 7.85 25.70 -30.61
C MET A 1 7.62 24.31 -31.14
N GLN A 2 8.45 23.35 -30.74
CA GLN A 2 8.37 21.98 -31.24
C GLN A 2 7.40 21.15 -30.38
N VAL A 3 7.29 21.46 -29.09
CA VAL A 3 6.34 20.78 -28.19
C VAL A 3 5.44 21.78 -27.47
N THR A 4 4.18 21.41 -27.25
CA THR A 4 3.18 22.20 -26.51
C THR A 4 3.00 21.65 -25.09
N TYR A 5 2.83 22.53 -24.11
CA TYR A 5 2.54 22.14 -22.72
C TYR A 5 1.12 21.57 -22.61
N ILE A 6 0.97 20.46 -21.88
CA ILE A 6 -0.31 19.93 -21.43
C ILE A 6 -0.28 19.68 -19.92
N GLY A 7 -1.43 19.81 -19.29
CA GLY A 7 -1.60 19.51 -17.87
C GLY A 7 -1.60 18.01 -17.57
N LEU A 8 -1.50 17.67 -16.28
CA LEU A 8 -1.49 16.32 -15.75
C LEU A 8 -2.72 15.52 -16.22
N SER A 9 -3.92 16.10 -16.13
CA SER A 9 -5.17 15.45 -16.56
C SER A 9 -5.15 15.01 -18.01
N GLU A 10 -4.76 15.92 -18.90
CA GLU A 10 -4.71 15.64 -20.34
C GLU A 10 -3.64 14.59 -20.65
N TYR A 11 -2.51 14.64 -19.94
CA TYR A 11 -1.49 13.62 -20.07
C TYR A 11 -2.03 12.23 -19.71
N PHE A 12 -2.73 12.09 -18.57
CA PHE A 12 -3.30 10.81 -18.16
C PHE A 12 -4.30 10.26 -19.18
N GLN A 13 -5.15 11.12 -19.74
CA GLN A 13 -6.09 10.74 -20.80
C GLN A 13 -5.39 10.17 -22.04
N ARG A 14 -4.20 10.67 -22.38
CA ARG A 14 -3.38 10.17 -23.49
C ARG A 14 -2.57 8.92 -23.12
N CYS A 15 -2.11 8.84 -21.87
CA CYS A 15 -1.31 7.75 -21.35
C CYS A 15 -2.12 6.44 -21.20
N ILE A 16 -3.33 6.51 -20.63
CA ILE A 16 -4.18 5.35 -20.32
C ILE A 16 -4.40 4.42 -21.53
N PRO A 17 -4.83 4.89 -22.72
CA PRO A 17 -5.03 4.01 -23.87
C PRO A 17 -3.73 3.37 -24.38
N LYS A 18 -2.59 4.06 -24.25
CA LYS A 18 -1.28 3.54 -24.65
C LYS A 18 -0.77 2.49 -23.67
N ALA A 19 -0.94 2.73 -22.37
CA ALA A 19 -0.65 1.77 -21.32
C ALA A 19 -1.44 0.47 -21.53
N LYS A 20 -2.75 0.57 -21.80
CA LYS A 20 -3.60 -0.59 -22.14
C LYS A 20 -3.02 -1.39 -23.31
N ARG A 21 -2.65 -0.73 -24.41
CA ARG A 21 -2.07 -1.41 -25.60
C ARG A 21 -0.73 -2.09 -25.31
N LYS A 22 0.02 -1.61 -24.32
CA LYS A 22 1.29 -2.21 -23.88
C LYS A 22 1.10 -3.36 -22.88
N GLY A 23 -0.14 -3.66 -22.49
CA GLY A 23 -0.45 -4.77 -21.59
C GLY A 23 -0.30 -4.43 -20.11
N TYR A 24 -0.28 -3.14 -19.75
CA TYR A 24 -0.45 -2.72 -18.36
C TYR A 24 -1.91 -2.89 -17.96
N PHE A 25 -2.16 -3.39 -16.74
CA PHE A 25 -3.51 -3.53 -16.19
C PHE A 25 -3.81 -2.52 -15.07
N LEU A 26 -2.79 -1.93 -14.45
CA LEU A 26 -2.93 -0.91 -13.39
C LEU A 26 -1.93 0.22 -13.64
N SER A 27 -2.35 1.46 -13.42
CA SER A 27 -1.47 2.62 -13.30
C SER A 27 -1.49 3.13 -11.86
N ILE A 28 -0.33 3.42 -11.29
CA ILE A 28 -0.17 4.00 -9.96
C ILE A 28 0.51 5.35 -10.09
N SER A 29 -0.05 6.34 -9.42
CA SER A 29 0.37 7.73 -9.54
C SER A 29 0.33 8.43 -8.19
N LEU A 30 1.39 9.13 -7.84
CA LEU A 30 1.50 9.94 -6.64
C LEU A 30 1.14 11.36 -7.06
N ILE A 31 0.07 11.88 -6.48
CA ILE A 31 -0.42 13.24 -6.71
C ILE A 31 -0.16 14.02 -5.43
N ALA A 32 0.70 15.04 -5.52
CA ALA A 32 1.13 15.81 -4.36
C ALA A 32 1.29 17.30 -4.72
N ARG A 33 1.13 18.18 -3.72
CA ARG A 33 1.44 19.61 -3.88
C ARG A 33 2.95 19.78 -3.94
N TYR A 34 3.40 20.93 -4.46
CA TYR A 34 4.83 21.20 -4.66
C TYR A 34 5.66 21.01 -3.38
N SER A 35 5.11 21.36 -2.21
CA SER A 35 5.77 21.20 -0.90
C SER A 35 6.04 19.73 -0.55
N ASP A 36 5.08 18.85 -0.79
CA ASP A 36 5.16 17.44 -0.37
C ASP A 36 5.78 16.55 -1.45
N ALA A 37 5.63 16.94 -2.72
CA ALA A 37 5.98 16.10 -3.84
C ALA A 37 7.49 15.81 -3.95
N GLN A 38 8.37 16.68 -3.45
CA GLN A 38 9.81 16.47 -3.56
C GLN A 38 10.27 15.29 -2.70
N ASP A 39 9.95 15.34 -1.40
CA ASP A 39 10.40 14.33 -0.44
C ASP A 39 9.76 12.97 -0.72
N LEU A 40 8.45 12.96 -1.06
CA LEU A 40 7.74 11.73 -1.39
C LEU A 40 8.27 11.07 -2.66
N TYR A 41 8.57 11.87 -3.69
CA TYR A 41 9.15 11.36 -4.93
C TYR A 41 10.59 10.85 -4.71
N GLU A 42 11.42 11.57 -3.97
CA GLU A 42 12.79 11.12 -3.67
C GLU A 42 12.81 9.82 -2.85
N LYS A 43 11.86 9.63 -1.92
CA LYS A 43 11.71 8.35 -1.20
C LYS A 43 11.35 7.22 -2.17
N LEU A 44 10.36 7.45 -3.04
CA LEU A 44 9.96 6.48 -4.07
C LEU A 44 11.09 6.12 -5.04
N GLU A 45 11.88 7.10 -5.47
CA GLU A 45 13.00 6.88 -6.39
C GLU A 45 14.10 6.00 -5.76
N LYS A 46 14.37 6.17 -4.45
CA LYS A 46 15.30 5.30 -3.71
C LYS A 46 14.82 3.85 -3.64
N ASP A 47 13.51 3.66 -3.48
CA ASP A 47 12.90 2.33 -3.39
C ASP A 47 12.55 1.71 -4.76
N TRP A 48 12.88 2.39 -5.86
CA TRP A 48 12.44 2.01 -7.20
C TRP A 48 12.85 0.59 -7.60
N ALA A 49 14.08 0.16 -7.30
CA ALA A 49 14.54 -1.19 -7.63
C ALA A 49 13.63 -2.25 -6.99
N SER A 50 13.33 -2.07 -5.70
CA SER A 50 12.43 -2.94 -4.93
C SER A 50 10.98 -2.89 -5.46
N LEU A 51 10.49 -1.70 -5.85
CA LEU A 51 9.17 -1.56 -6.45
C LEU A 51 9.09 -2.27 -7.80
N ASN A 52 10.09 -2.10 -8.65
CA ASN A 52 10.15 -2.72 -9.97
C ASN A 52 10.18 -4.25 -9.86
N ASP A 53 10.96 -4.81 -8.94
CA ASP A 53 11.00 -6.26 -8.68
C ASP A 53 9.64 -6.78 -8.17
N LEU A 54 8.97 -5.99 -7.33
CA LEU A 54 7.68 -6.33 -6.75
C LEU A 54 6.53 -6.27 -7.77
N THR A 55 6.51 -5.27 -8.63
CA THR A 55 5.37 -5.01 -9.53
C THR A 55 5.55 -5.59 -10.93
N GLY A 56 6.80 -5.89 -11.31
CA GLY A 56 7.17 -6.30 -12.66
C GLY A 56 6.81 -5.25 -13.72
N ASP A 57 6.55 -5.72 -14.93
CA ASP A 57 6.29 -4.91 -16.13
C ASP A 57 4.79 -4.69 -16.42
N LYS A 58 3.91 -5.02 -15.46
CA LYS A 58 2.44 -5.00 -15.63
C LYS A 58 1.73 -3.85 -14.92
N ILE A 59 2.41 -3.19 -13.99
CA ILE A 59 1.92 -1.96 -13.33
C ILE A 59 2.70 -0.78 -13.90
N LEU A 60 2.01 0.25 -14.36
CA LEU A 60 2.62 1.47 -14.83
C LEU A 60 2.75 2.47 -13.68
N PHE A 61 3.92 3.07 -13.52
CA PHE A 61 4.13 4.15 -12.55
C PHE A 61 4.25 5.50 -13.26
N VAL A 62 3.30 6.39 -12.99
CA VAL A 62 3.22 7.74 -13.57
C VAL A 62 3.17 8.74 -12.42
N PHE A 63 4.31 9.30 -12.03
CA PHE A 63 4.40 10.13 -10.83
C PHE A 63 4.44 11.61 -11.16
N SER A 64 3.67 12.41 -10.41
CA SER A 64 3.78 13.87 -10.49
C SER A 64 5.04 14.32 -9.77
N THR A 65 5.80 15.20 -10.41
CA THR A 65 7.08 15.70 -9.91
C THR A 65 7.01 17.21 -9.72
N PRO A 66 7.52 17.76 -8.60
CA PRO A 66 7.49 19.21 -8.35
C PRO A 66 8.42 19.97 -9.30
N LYS A 67 9.43 19.31 -9.87
CA LYS A 67 10.41 19.91 -10.76
C LYS A 67 9.93 19.78 -12.21
N ALA A 68 9.99 20.87 -12.96
CA ALA A 68 9.89 20.80 -14.41
C ALA A 68 11.07 19.99 -14.94
N ARG A 69 10.79 18.81 -15.50
CA ARG A 69 11.79 17.88 -16.01
C ARG A 69 12.41 18.47 -17.27
N LYS A 70 13.74 18.53 -17.29
CA LYS A 70 14.49 18.96 -18.46
C LYS A 70 14.35 17.95 -19.58
N ARG A 71 14.60 16.67 -19.28
CA ARG A 71 14.32 15.55 -20.17
C ARG A 71 13.01 14.92 -19.76
N ALA A 72 11.97 15.17 -20.53
CA ALA A 72 10.76 14.38 -20.39
C ALA A 72 10.23 14.04 -21.77
N SER A 73 9.48 12.96 -21.84
CA SER A 73 9.01 12.45 -23.09
C SER A 73 7.68 13.09 -23.45
N PHE A 74 7.32 12.99 -24.73
CA PHE A 74 6.14 13.66 -25.27
C PHE A 74 5.34 12.73 -26.18
N PHE A 75 4.08 13.10 -26.38
CA PHE A 75 3.19 12.45 -27.33
C PHE A 75 3.24 13.18 -28.68
N HIS A 76 3.55 12.45 -29.74
CA HIS A 76 3.62 12.97 -31.09
C HIS A 76 2.23 13.34 -31.62
N ILE A 77 2.13 14.42 -32.40
CA ILE A 77 0.89 14.82 -33.07
C ILE A 77 0.80 14.11 -34.42
N PRO A 78 -0.23 13.28 -34.66
CA PRO A 78 -0.38 12.58 -35.95
C PRO A 78 -0.35 13.55 -37.14
N GLY A 79 0.46 13.25 -38.15
CA GLY A 79 0.59 14.05 -39.36
C GLY A 79 1.56 15.24 -39.24
N LYS A 80 2.33 15.33 -38.16
CA LYS A 80 3.42 16.29 -37.98
C LYS A 80 4.79 15.61 -38.03
N GLU A 81 5.85 16.40 -37.93
CA GLU A 81 7.23 15.87 -37.83
C GLU A 81 7.44 15.16 -36.47
N PRO A 82 8.29 14.12 -36.38
CA PRO A 82 8.47 13.30 -35.15
C PRO A 82 8.92 14.05 -33.89
N TYR A 83 9.43 15.28 -34.06
CA TYR A 83 9.81 16.19 -32.97
C TYR A 83 8.69 17.16 -32.57
N GLU A 84 7.55 17.13 -33.26
CA GLU A 84 6.37 17.93 -32.94
C GLU A 84 5.37 17.15 -32.06
N GLY A 85 4.98 17.74 -30.92
CA GLY A 85 4.19 17.00 -29.94
C GLY A 85 3.60 17.81 -28.79
N VAL A 86 3.08 17.07 -27.79
CA VAL A 86 2.58 17.61 -26.53
C VAL A 86 3.24 16.94 -25.34
N MET A 87 3.48 17.70 -24.28
CA MET A 87 4.33 17.28 -23.18
C MET A 87 3.83 17.80 -21.83
N CYS A 88 3.90 16.96 -20.80
CA CYS A 88 3.70 17.40 -19.41
C CYS A 88 5.06 17.40 -18.69
N PRO A 89 5.62 18.57 -18.34
CA PRO A 89 6.95 18.65 -17.74
C PRO A 89 6.99 18.20 -16.27
N PHE A 90 5.85 17.84 -15.68
CA PHE A 90 5.71 17.50 -14.27
C PHE A 90 5.48 16.00 -14.05
N ILE A 91 5.80 15.15 -15.02
CA ILE A 91 5.58 13.71 -14.93
C ILE A 91 6.89 12.98 -15.11
N GLU A 92 7.09 11.97 -14.27
CA GLU A 92 8.06 10.92 -14.51
C GLU A 92 7.36 9.57 -14.66
N LEU A 93 7.74 8.84 -15.72
CA LEU A 93 7.47 7.42 -15.87
C LEU A 93 8.66 6.62 -15.36
N LEU A 94 8.50 5.91 -14.25
CA LEU A 94 9.57 5.06 -13.72
C LEU A 94 9.72 3.76 -14.51
N ASN A 95 8.62 3.22 -15.03
CA ASN A 95 8.58 2.16 -16.05
C ASN A 95 7.63 2.56 -17.19
N GLY A 96 7.61 1.80 -18.29
CA GLY A 96 6.74 2.15 -19.42
C GLY A 96 7.42 2.53 -20.73
N ARG A 97 8.60 1.99 -21.06
CA ARG A 97 9.25 2.29 -22.35
C ARG A 97 8.27 2.10 -23.53
N GLY A 98 8.11 3.16 -24.32
CA GLY A 98 7.23 3.19 -25.48
C GLY A 98 5.74 3.42 -25.18
N VAL A 99 5.38 3.80 -23.94
CA VAL A 99 4.10 4.45 -23.67
C VAL A 99 4.10 5.87 -24.25
N GLU A 100 5.22 6.58 -24.14
CA GLU A 100 5.46 7.85 -24.83
C GLU A 100 6.15 7.63 -26.17
N ASP A 101 6.07 8.61 -27.09
CA ASP A 101 6.54 8.44 -28.46
C ASP A 101 8.02 8.80 -28.64
N ASN A 102 8.50 9.82 -27.92
CA ASN A 102 9.86 10.32 -28.08
C ASN A 102 10.33 11.09 -26.84
N ASN A 103 11.65 11.17 -26.63
CA ASN A 103 12.27 11.88 -25.51
C ASN A 103 12.88 13.19 -25.97
N GLY A 104 12.57 14.29 -25.29
CA GLY A 104 13.04 15.62 -25.67
C GLY A 104 13.43 16.47 -24.48
N SER A 105 14.27 17.48 -24.73
CA SER A 105 14.54 18.49 -23.71
C SER A 105 13.48 19.59 -23.78
N PHE A 106 12.54 19.60 -22.83
CA PHE A 106 11.42 20.52 -22.86
C PHE A 106 11.86 21.98 -22.88
N GLU A 107 12.91 22.32 -22.13
CA GLU A 107 13.45 23.68 -22.04
C GLU A 107 13.91 24.24 -23.40
N PHE A 108 14.39 23.37 -24.30
CA PHE A 108 14.84 23.76 -25.64
C PHE A 108 13.73 23.68 -26.68
N GLN A 109 12.74 22.82 -26.47
CA GLN A 109 11.65 22.58 -27.42
C GLN A 109 10.44 23.50 -27.20
N TYR A 110 10.28 24.03 -25.99
CA TYR A 110 9.18 24.89 -25.58
C TYR A 110 9.54 26.38 -25.65
N GLY A 111 8.80 27.12 -26.48
CA GLY A 111 9.02 28.56 -26.66
C GLY A 111 8.67 29.35 -25.40
N GLY A 112 9.61 30.15 -24.88
CA GLY A 112 9.36 30.98 -23.70
C GLY A 112 9.46 30.24 -22.36
N TYR A 113 10.14 29.08 -22.31
CA TYR A 113 10.34 28.30 -21.09
C TYR A 113 10.82 29.14 -19.89
N ASN A 114 11.80 30.03 -20.11
CA ASN A 114 12.36 30.90 -19.06
C ASN A 114 11.41 32.00 -18.57
N LYS A 115 10.25 32.19 -19.22
CA LYS A 115 9.25 33.21 -18.86
C LYS A 115 8.11 32.65 -18.01
N ILE A 116 8.14 31.36 -17.68
CA ILE A 116 7.06 30.66 -16.99
C ILE A 116 7.46 30.38 -15.54
N ASP A 117 6.56 30.70 -14.60
CA ASP A 117 6.64 30.20 -13.24
C ASP A 117 6.19 28.72 -13.21
N TRP A 118 7.16 27.82 -13.30
CA TRP A 118 6.91 26.37 -13.30
C TRP A 118 6.35 25.86 -11.96
N LYS A 119 6.65 26.54 -10.85
CA LYS A 119 6.10 26.18 -9.53
C LYS A 119 4.60 26.50 -9.48
N GLN A 120 4.22 27.69 -9.96
CA GLN A 120 2.80 28.05 -10.09
C GLN A 120 2.06 27.11 -11.05
N ARG A 121 2.66 26.79 -12.20
CA ARG A 121 2.08 25.86 -13.18
C ARG A 121 1.89 24.45 -12.63
N HIS A 122 2.83 23.94 -11.84
CA HIS A 122 2.69 22.66 -11.14
C HIS A 122 1.45 22.68 -10.22
N SER A 123 1.33 23.71 -9.37
CA SER A 123 0.17 23.83 -8.48
C SER A 123 -1.16 23.93 -9.23
N GLN A 124 -1.21 24.67 -10.34
CA GLN A 124 -2.39 24.76 -11.20
C GLN A 124 -2.79 23.40 -11.77
N THR A 125 -1.83 22.63 -12.29
CA THR A 125 -2.15 21.35 -12.93
C THR A 125 -2.61 20.29 -11.93
N ILE A 126 -2.08 20.30 -10.70
CA ILE A 126 -2.58 19.44 -9.62
C ILE A 126 -4.02 19.81 -9.25
N THR A 127 -4.36 21.11 -9.20
CA THR A 127 -5.74 21.56 -8.95
C THR A 127 -6.69 21.12 -10.06
N GLU A 128 -6.29 21.27 -11.34
CA GLU A 128 -7.08 20.79 -12.48
C GLU A 128 -7.29 19.27 -12.43
N PHE A 129 -6.25 18.52 -12.05
CA PHE A 129 -6.35 17.07 -11.87
C PHE A 129 -7.31 16.70 -10.75
N ALA A 130 -7.18 17.34 -9.59
CA ALA A 130 -8.06 17.10 -8.45
C ALA A 130 -9.53 17.39 -8.80
N MET A 131 -9.81 18.49 -9.50
CA MET A 131 -11.17 18.82 -9.96
C MET A 131 -11.71 17.78 -10.93
N ASN A 132 -10.92 17.34 -11.92
CA ASN A 132 -11.36 16.38 -12.92
C ASN A 132 -11.67 14.99 -12.35
N TYR A 133 -10.99 14.60 -11.27
CA TYR A 133 -11.14 13.30 -10.62
C TYR A 133 -11.83 13.39 -9.25
N ASN A 134 -12.50 14.51 -8.94
CA ASN A 134 -13.21 14.76 -7.68
C ASN A 134 -12.37 14.45 -6.42
N ILE A 135 -11.08 14.78 -6.44
CA ILE A 135 -10.16 14.59 -5.31
C ILE A 135 -10.26 15.80 -4.39
N LEU A 136 -10.54 15.57 -3.11
CA LEU A 136 -10.60 16.62 -2.10
C LEU A 136 -9.19 17.03 -1.66
N GLU A 137 -9.00 18.30 -1.30
CA GLU A 137 -7.67 18.79 -0.86
C GLU A 137 -7.12 18.00 0.33
N LYS A 138 -7.98 17.57 1.26
CA LYS A 138 -7.61 16.75 2.42
C LYS A 138 -7.06 15.36 2.05
N GLU A 139 -7.30 14.91 0.83
CA GLU A 139 -6.82 13.63 0.31
C GLU A 139 -5.46 13.78 -0.35
N ILE A 140 -5.01 15.01 -0.65
CA ILE A 140 -3.70 15.29 -1.26
C ILE A 140 -2.69 15.49 -0.12
N PRO A 141 -1.52 14.80 -0.13
CA PRO A 141 -1.02 13.92 -1.18
C PRO A 141 -1.71 12.54 -1.19
N CYS A 142 -1.91 11.96 -2.39
CA CYS A 142 -2.54 10.65 -2.55
C CYS A 142 -1.84 9.76 -3.59
N LEU A 143 -2.06 8.45 -3.45
CA LEU A 143 -1.93 7.50 -4.55
C LEU A 143 -3.23 7.45 -5.34
N PHE A 144 -3.17 7.93 -6.58
CA PHE A 144 -4.17 7.76 -7.60
C PHE A 144 -3.92 6.44 -8.36
N LEU A 145 -4.85 5.51 -8.22
CA LEU A 145 -4.82 4.18 -8.82
C LEU A 145 -5.80 4.13 -9.97
N TYR A 146 -5.36 3.68 -11.14
CA TYR A 146 -6.22 3.55 -12.32
C TYR A 146 -6.23 2.11 -12.82
N ASP A 147 -7.36 1.44 -12.66
CA ASP A 147 -7.63 0.12 -13.23
C ASP A 147 -7.84 0.27 -14.74
N LEU A 148 -6.83 -0.14 -15.51
CA LEU A 148 -6.82 -0.02 -16.95
C LEU A 148 -7.77 -1.03 -17.62
N ILE A 149 -8.15 -2.10 -16.94
CA ILE A 149 -9.11 -3.08 -17.47
C ILE A 149 -10.52 -2.56 -17.21
N GLY A 150 -10.89 -2.34 -15.94
CA GLY A 150 -12.23 -1.89 -15.52
C GLY A 150 -12.52 -0.42 -15.82
N ASN A 151 -11.53 0.35 -16.27
CA ASN A 151 -11.66 1.77 -16.62
C ASN A 151 -12.23 2.63 -15.48
N ARG A 152 -11.73 2.38 -14.27
CA ARG A 152 -12.11 3.02 -13.02
C ARG A 152 -10.87 3.45 -12.25
N TYR A 153 -11.04 4.32 -11.27
CA TYR A 153 -9.95 4.78 -10.43
C TYR A 153 -10.29 4.71 -8.95
N LYS A 154 -9.26 4.75 -8.12
CA LYS A 154 -9.36 4.88 -6.67
C LYS A 154 -8.31 5.84 -6.17
N VAL A 155 -8.65 6.62 -5.15
CA VAL A 155 -7.77 7.59 -4.51
C VAL A 155 -7.49 7.09 -3.11
N ILE A 156 -6.21 6.99 -2.76
CA ILE A 156 -5.78 6.56 -1.43
C ILE A 156 -4.90 7.66 -0.84
N PRO A 157 -5.38 8.39 0.18
CA PRO A 157 -4.60 9.43 0.84
C PRO A 157 -3.29 8.87 1.41
N VAL A 158 -2.22 9.63 1.28
CA VAL A 158 -0.89 9.33 1.81
C VAL A 158 -0.63 10.32 2.96
N GLY A 159 -0.57 9.81 4.19
CA GLY A 159 -0.18 10.63 5.33
C GLY A 159 1.32 10.93 5.32
N GLN A 160 1.76 11.99 6.02
CA GLN A 160 3.15 12.45 6.06
C GLN A 160 4.17 11.38 6.51
N SER A 161 3.78 10.46 7.39
CA SER A 161 4.63 9.36 7.88
C SER A 161 4.37 8.02 7.18
N THR A 162 3.68 8.02 6.04
CA THR A 162 3.28 6.78 5.38
C THR A 162 4.39 6.26 4.48
N ASP A 163 4.75 5.01 4.68
CA ASP A 163 5.67 4.27 3.82
C ASP A 163 4.94 3.84 2.52
N ILE A 164 5.17 4.60 1.44
CA ILE A 164 4.52 4.37 0.14
C ILE A 164 4.91 2.99 -0.43
N TYR A 165 6.14 2.52 -0.21
CA TYR A 165 6.56 1.19 -0.65
C TYR A 165 5.69 0.11 -0.01
N VAL A 166 5.48 0.21 1.31
CA VAL A 166 4.63 -0.76 2.02
C VAL A 166 3.16 -0.66 1.61
N MET A 167 2.64 0.53 1.33
CA MET A 167 1.29 0.67 0.76
C MET A 167 1.16 -0.06 -0.58
N ILE A 168 2.10 0.19 -1.50
CA ILE A 168 2.11 -0.45 -2.82
C ILE A 168 2.26 -1.97 -2.67
N LYS A 169 3.13 -2.43 -1.77
CA LYS A 169 3.32 -3.86 -1.50
C LYS A 169 2.08 -4.55 -1.00
N ALA A 170 1.41 -3.98 0.00
CA ALA A 170 0.14 -4.48 0.49
C ALA A 170 -0.88 -4.63 -0.66
N MET A 171 -1.02 -3.58 -1.48
CA MET A 171 -1.94 -3.63 -2.62
C MET A 171 -1.57 -4.69 -3.65
N VAL A 172 -0.28 -4.82 -3.98
CA VAL A 172 0.22 -5.79 -4.97
C VAL A 172 -0.01 -7.21 -4.49
N GLU A 173 0.22 -7.49 -3.21
CA GLU A 173 -0.04 -8.79 -2.59
C GLU A 173 -1.53 -9.16 -2.65
N GLU A 174 -2.42 -8.24 -2.31
CA GLU A 174 -3.88 -8.47 -2.39
C GLU A 174 -4.36 -8.81 -3.80
N ILE A 175 -3.84 -8.12 -4.81
CA ILE A 175 -4.26 -8.35 -6.20
C ILE A 175 -3.49 -9.49 -6.89
N ALA A 176 -2.46 -10.06 -6.25
CA ALA A 176 -1.59 -11.07 -6.87
C ALA A 176 -2.30 -12.39 -7.16
N GLU A 177 -3.18 -12.85 -6.26
CA GLU A 177 -3.91 -14.11 -6.43
C GLU A 177 -4.89 -14.01 -7.60
N TYR A 178 -5.67 -12.93 -7.64
CA TYR A 178 -6.57 -12.62 -8.76
C TYR A 178 -5.84 -12.65 -10.11
N ARG A 179 -4.66 -12.01 -10.20
CA ARG A 179 -3.88 -11.99 -11.44
C ARG A 179 -3.46 -13.37 -11.91
N LYS A 180 -3.05 -14.26 -10.98
CA LYS A 180 -2.70 -15.64 -11.33
C LYS A 180 -3.90 -16.37 -11.93
N LYS A 181 -5.10 -16.14 -11.39
CA LYS A 181 -6.36 -16.68 -11.93
C LYS A 181 -6.66 -16.13 -13.33
N CYS A 182 -6.49 -14.82 -13.56
CA CYS A 182 -6.67 -14.18 -14.88
C CYS A 182 -5.75 -14.79 -15.95
N VAL A 183 -4.43 -14.79 -15.70
CA VAL A 183 -3.43 -15.30 -16.67
C VAL A 183 -3.70 -16.76 -17.04
N ASN A 184 -4.11 -17.58 -16.07
CA ASN A 184 -4.47 -18.97 -16.31
C ASN A 184 -5.70 -19.09 -17.24
N ILE A 185 -6.75 -18.30 -16.97
CA ILE A 185 -7.97 -18.36 -17.78
C ILE A 185 -7.79 -17.78 -19.18
N GLU A 186 -7.05 -16.68 -19.32
CA GLU A 186 -6.67 -16.11 -20.61
C GLU A 186 -5.89 -17.15 -21.45
N GLY A 187 -4.92 -17.83 -20.83
CA GLY A 187 -4.17 -18.91 -21.49
C GLY A 187 -5.06 -20.06 -21.96
N GLN A 188 -6.10 -20.42 -21.20
CA GLN A 188 -7.08 -21.43 -21.60
C GLN A 188 -8.05 -20.92 -22.67
N LEU A 189 -8.37 -19.63 -22.69
CA LEU A 189 -9.25 -19.01 -23.69
C LEU A 189 -8.53 -18.76 -25.02
N GLU A 190 -7.20 -18.64 -25.05
CA GLU A 190 -6.43 -18.36 -26.28
C GLU A 190 -6.70 -19.39 -27.40
N LYS A 191 -6.92 -20.67 -27.07
CA LYS A 191 -7.29 -21.70 -28.05
C LYS A 191 -8.61 -21.40 -28.78
N TYR A 192 -9.48 -20.57 -28.19
CA TYR A 192 -10.76 -20.17 -28.74
C TYR A 192 -10.71 -18.82 -29.47
N ARG A 193 -9.58 -18.11 -29.46
CA ARG A 193 -9.46 -16.75 -30.04
C ARG A 193 -9.92 -16.65 -31.50
N LYS A 194 -9.68 -17.69 -32.32
CA LYS A 194 -10.09 -17.72 -33.73
C LYS A 194 -11.59 -17.95 -33.94
N ILE A 195 -12.29 -18.44 -32.92
CA ILE A 195 -13.69 -18.88 -32.99
C ILE A 195 -14.59 -18.17 -31.96
N GLU A 196 -14.01 -17.31 -31.12
CA GLU A 196 -14.71 -16.53 -30.11
C GLU A 196 -15.84 -15.70 -30.72
N GLU A 197 -15.60 -15.07 -31.87
CA GLU A 197 -16.64 -14.31 -32.60
C GLU A 197 -17.86 -15.18 -32.94
N TYR A 198 -17.64 -16.45 -33.28
CA TYR A 198 -18.73 -17.40 -33.54
C TYR A 198 -19.50 -17.71 -32.26
N TYR A 199 -18.82 -18.03 -31.16
CA TYR A 199 -19.50 -18.34 -29.89
C TYR A 199 -20.25 -17.14 -29.32
N CYS A 200 -19.67 -15.94 -29.35
CA CYS A 200 -20.34 -14.71 -28.91
C CYS A 200 -21.60 -14.41 -29.74
N LEU A 201 -21.52 -14.59 -31.07
CA LEU A 201 -22.69 -14.40 -31.93
C LEU A 201 -23.74 -15.48 -31.70
N TYR A 202 -23.33 -16.72 -31.43
CA TYR A 202 -24.22 -17.84 -31.14
C TYR A 202 -24.98 -17.57 -29.83
N GLU A 203 -24.28 -17.23 -28.75
CA GLU A 203 -24.87 -16.94 -27.43
C GLU A 203 -25.84 -15.76 -27.50
N LYS A 204 -25.48 -14.69 -28.22
CA LYS A 204 -26.39 -13.57 -28.49
C LYS A 204 -27.69 -14.05 -29.12
N LEU A 205 -27.62 -14.90 -30.14
CA LEU A 205 -28.81 -15.44 -30.80
C LEU A 205 -29.58 -16.41 -29.91
N GLU A 206 -28.89 -17.21 -29.09
CA GLU A 206 -29.50 -18.10 -28.09
C GLU A 206 -30.33 -17.29 -27.08
N ASN A 207 -29.75 -16.23 -26.52
CA ASN A 207 -30.43 -15.30 -25.62
C ASN A 207 -31.65 -14.65 -26.30
N GLU A 208 -31.55 -14.18 -27.55
CA GLU A 208 -32.71 -13.67 -28.31
C GLU A 208 -33.81 -14.75 -28.49
N ALA A 209 -33.41 -16.01 -28.64
CA ALA A 209 -34.35 -17.12 -28.79
C ALA A 209 -35.09 -17.49 -27.50
N GLU A 210 -34.55 -17.06 -26.35
CA GLU A 210 -35.08 -17.32 -25.00
C GLU A 210 -35.92 -16.17 -24.43
N LYS A 211 -35.82 -14.94 -24.97
CA LYS A 211 -36.55 -13.76 -24.46
C LYS A 211 -38.08 -13.90 -24.47
N GLU A 212 -38.65 -14.40 -25.56
CA GLU A 212 -40.10 -14.48 -25.76
C GLU A 212 -40.49 -15.73 -26.56
N ASN A 213 -41.75 -16.16 -26.45
CA ASN A 213 -42.24 -17.33 -27.19
C ASN A 213 -42.87 -16.93 -28.54
N SER A 214 -42.16 -16.12 -29.32
CA SER A 214 -42.59 -15.66 -30.64
C SER A 214 -42.22 -16.65 -31.76
N LYS A 215 -42.88 -16.54 -32.92
CA LYS A 215 -42.53 -17.32 -34.12
C LYS A 215 -41.05 -17.14 -34.52
N GLN A 216 -40.53 -15.93 -34.38
CA GLN A 216 -39.11 -15.63 -34.63
C GLN A 216 -38.20 -16.36 -33.65
N CYS A 217 -38.49 -16.33 -32.35
CA CYS A 217 -37.68 -17.01 -31.33
C CYS A 217 -37.66 -18.53 -31.56
N VAL A 218 -38.80 -19.11 -31.95
CA VAL A 218 -38.88 -20.53 -32.35
C VAL A 218 -38.03 -20.80 -33.61
N ALA A 219 -38.13 -19.94 -34.63
CA ALA A 219 -37.32 -20.05 -35.84
C ALA A 219 -35.81 -19.99 -35.54
N ILE A 220 -35.37 -19.06 -34.69
CA ILE A 220 -33.97 -18.95 -34.25
C ILE A 220 -33.53 -20.25 -33.57
N ARG A 221 -34.29 -20.77 -32.59
CA ARG A 221 -33.98 -22.04 -31.90
C ARG A 221 -33.83 -23.19 -32.89
N LYS A 222 -34.73 -23.29 -33.87
CA LYS A 222 -34.68 -24.36 -34.88
C LYS A 222 -33.44 -24.28 -35.76
N VAL A 223 -32.99 -23.09 -36.14
CA VAL A 223 -31.76 -22.91 -36.92
C VAL A 223 -30.53 -23.23 -36.08
N LEU A 224 -30.44 -22.74 -34.85
CA LEU A 224 -29.29 -22.95 -33.97
C LEU A 224 -29.11 -24.42 -33.58
N ARG A 225 -30.22 -25.13 -33.35
CA ARG A 225 -30.27 -26.57 -33.00
C ARG A 225 -30.28 -27.51 -34.21
N GLU A 226 -30.12 -26.97 -35.41
CA GLU A 226 -30.10 -27.72 -36.67
C GLU A 226 -31.37 -28.54 -36.97
N VAL A 227 -32.50 -28.16 -36.37
CA VAL A 227 -33.79 -28.80 -36.63
C VAL A 227 -34.32 -28.39 -38.01
N GLN A 228 -34.07 -27.14 -38.43
CA GLN A 228 -34.42 -26.62 -39.75
C GLN A 228 -33.33 -25.67 -40.26
N SER A 229 -33.13 -25.63 -41.57
CA SER A 229 -32.22 -24.69 -42.22
C SER A 229 -32.76 -23.26 -42.17
N TYR A 230 -31.84 -22.28 -42.18
CA TYR A 230 -32.23 -20.86 -42.27
C TYR A 230 -33.18 -20.58 -43.44
N LYS A 231 -33.01 -21.26 -44.59
CA LYS A 231 -33.86 -21.03 -45.77
C LYS A 231 -35.32 -21.41 -45.53
N GLU A 232 -35.58 -22.43 -44.73
CA GLU A 232 -36.93 -22.95 -44.45
C GLU A 232 -37.70 -22.05 -43.49
N VAL A 233 -37.01 -21.36 -42.58
CA VAL A 233 -37.65 -20.53 -41.54
C VAL A 233 -37.37 -19.03 -41.67
N LYS A 234 -36.75 -18.59 -42.78
CA LYS A 234 -36.36 -17.18 -43.00
C LYS A 234 -37.54 -16.20 -42.95
N ASP A 235 -38.74 -16.67 -43.28
CA ASP A 235 -39.95 -15.85 -43.38
C ASP A 235 -40.59 -15.64 -42.01
N ASP A 236 -40.31 -16.52 -41.05
CA ASP A 236 -40.71 -16.40 -39.65
C ASP A 236 -39.75 -15.50 -38.83
N ILE A 237 -38.62 -15.08 -39.41
CA ILE A 237 -37.69 -14.14 -38.82
C ILE A 237 -38.01 -12.76 -39.38
N PHE A 238 -38.30 -11.77 -38.53
CA PHE A 238 -38.68 -10.43 -38.96
C PHE A 238 -37.52 -9.44 -38.85
N ASP A 239 -36.64 -9.60 -37.85
CA ASP A 239 -35.49 -8.72 -37.67
C ASP A 239 -34.39 -8.98 -38.72
N SER A 240 -34.10 -7.94 -39.52
CA SER A 240 -33.07 -7.96 -40.57
C SER A 240 -31.65 -8.16 -40.03
N ARG A 241 -31.35 -7.72 -38.79
CA ARG A 241 -30.07 -7.94 -38.12
C ARG A 241 -29.91 -9.41 -37.74
N ILE A 242 -30.94 -10.01 -37.16
CA ILE A 242 -30.95 -11.45 -36.82
C ILE A 242 -30.81 -12.32 -38.08
N LYS A 243 -31.44 -11.94 -39.20
CA LYS A 243 -31.22 -12.63 -40.49
C LYS A 243 -29.76 -12.61 -40.94
N LYS A 244 -29.07 -11.47 -40.78
CA LYS A 244 -27.64 -11.35 -41.11
C LYS A 244 -26.79 -12.21 -40.17
N ASP A 245 -27.07 -12.13 -38.87
CA ASP A 245 -26.34 -12.87 -37.83
C ASP A 245 -26.47 -14.39 -38.03
N LEU A 246 -27.68 -14.92 -38.31
CA LEU A 246 -27.91 -16.35 -38.58
C LEU A 246 -27.22 -16.82 -39.88
N LYS A 247 -27.21 -16.01 -40.94
CA LYS A 247 -26.44 -16.31 -42.15
C LYS A 247 -24.95 -16.39 -41.85
N ARG A 248 -24.45 -15.46 -41.02
CA ARG A 248 -23.03 -15.38 -40.63
C ARG A 248 -22.61 -16.57 -39.79
N ILE A 249 -23.41 -16.97 -38.81
CA ILE A 249 -23.24 -18.22 -38.04
C ILE A 249 -23.09 -19.42 -38.98
N GLY A 250 -24.00 -19.60 -39.94
CA GLY A 250 -23.94 -20.73 -40.88
C GLY A 250 -22.73 -20.69 -41.85
N GLN A 251 -22.15 -19.52 -42.10
CA GLN A 251 -20.91 -19.38 -42.88
C GLN A 251 -19.69 -19.72 -42.02
N TRP A 252 -19.57 -19.08 -40.85
CA TRP A 252 -18.49 -19.31 -39.89
C TRP A 252 -18.43 -20.76 -39.42
N LYS A 253 -19.58 -21.40 -39.22
CA LYS A 253 -19.66 -22.81 -38.85
C LYS A 253 -18.95 -23.70 -39.88
N ARG A 254 -19.20 -23.46 -41.17
CA ARG A 254 -18.52 -24.18 -42.27
C ARG A 254 -17.04 -23.85 -42.39
N GLN A 255 -16.66 -22.63 -42.05
CA GLN A 255 -15.28 -22.17 -42.10
C GLN A 255 -14.43 -22.73 -40.96
N TYR A 256 -15.01 -22.83 -39.75
CA TYR A 256 -14.26 -23.17 -38.54
C TYR A 256 -14.43 -24.64 -38.12
N PHE A 257 -15.48 -25.34 -38.57
CA PHE A 257 -15.75 -26.73 -38.21
C PHE A 257 -15.96 -27.58 -39.48
N SER A 258 -14.87 -28.07 -40.08
CA SER A 258 -14.87 -28.71 -41.41
C SER A 258 -15.36 -30.17 -41.46
N SER A 259 -15.66 -30.84 -40.34
CA SER A 259 -16.45 -32.09 -40.31
C SER A 259 -16.92 -32.36 -38.87
N PHE A 260 -18.22 -32.60 -38.71
CA PHE A 260 -18.96 -32.44 -37.46
C PHE A 260 -18.84 -33.65 -36.51
N GLU A 261 -17.99 -33.58 -35.49
CA GLU A 261 -18.09 -34.45 -34.30
C GLU A 261 -17.75 -33.75 -32.95
N LYS A 262 -17.27 -32.48 -32.91
CA LYS A 262 -16.73 -31.88 -31.66
C LYS A 262 -17.10 -30.40 -31.38
N ASP A 263 -18.23 -29.88 -31.87
CA ASP A 263 -18.67 -28.49 -31.60
C ASP A 263 -19.20 -28.30 -30.16
N ASP A 264 -20.16 -29.13 -29.74
CA ASP A 264 -20.88 -28.93 -28.46
C ASP A 264 -20.01 -28.99 -27.20
N ALA A 265 -19.05 -29.94 -27.15
CA ALA A 265 -18.15 -30.06 -25.99
C ALA A 265 -17.19 -28.86 -25.87
N ASN A 266 -16.73 -28.33 -27.01
CA ASN A 266 -15.87 -27.15 -27.04
C ASN A 266 -16.64 -25.88 -26.69
N LYS A 267 -17.88 -25.73 -27.19
CA LYS A 267 -18.77 -24.64 -26.82
C LYS A 267 -19.05 -24.66 -25.31
N LYS A 268 -19.42 -25.82 -24.76
CA LYS A 268 -19.69 -25.97 -23.31
C LYS A 268 -18.49 -25.57 -22.47
N HIS A 269 -17.30 -26.05 -22.82
CA HIS A 269 -16.08 -25.71 -22.09
C HIS A 269 -15.72 -24.22 -22.23
N TYR A 270 -15.89 -23.61 -23.40
CA TYR A 270 -15.72 -22.17 -23.59
C TYR A 270 -16.66 -21.36 -22.68
N LEU A 271 -17.94 -21.73 -22.62
CA LEU A 271 -18.92 -21.06 -21.74
C LEU A 271 -18.57 -21.24 -20.25
N GLU A 272 -18.07 -22.40 -19.86
CA GLU A 272 -17.56 -22.62 -18.49
C GLU A 272 -16.37 -21.72 -18.18
N LEU A 273 -15.43 -21.54 -19.11
CA LEU A 273 -14.31 -20.61 -18.95
C LEU A 273 -14.77 -19.16 -18.87
N LYS A 274 -15.72 -18.73 -19.71
CA LYS A 274 -16.30 -17.37 -19.65
C LYS A 274 -17.03 -17.11 -18.34
N LYS A 275 -17.76 -18.09 -17.80
CA LYS A 275 -18.36 -17.98 -16.46
C LYS A 275 -17.30 -17.83 -15.36
N LYS A 276 -16.20 -18.58 -15.46
CA LYS A 276 -15.08 -18.43 -14.51
C LYS A 276 -14.38 -17.08 -14.65
N GLU A 277 -14.17 -16.58 -15.86
CA GLU A 277 -13.65 -15.23 -16.14
C GLU A 277 -14.52 -14.16 -15.45
N GLN A 278 -15.84 -14.26 -15.59
CA GLN A 278 -16.78 -13.35 -14.92
C GLN A 278 -16.72 -13.45 -13.38
N ASN A 279 -16.62 -14.66 -12.83
CA ASN A 279 -16.51 -14.85 -11.39
C ASN A 279 -15.20 -14.25 -10.84
N ILE A 280 -14.10 -14.41 -11.58
CA ILE A 280 -12.80 -13.81 -11.26
C ILE A 280 -12.93 -12.27 -11.25
N GLU A 281 -13.57 -11.68 -12.26
CA GLU A 281 -13.82 -10.23 -12.29
C GLU A 281 -14.67 -9.75 -11.11
N ASN A 282 -15.70 -10.50 -10.72
CA ASN A 282 -16.51 -10.19 -9.54
C ASN A 282 -15.70 -10.25 -8.24
N GLU A 283 -14.78 -11.23 -8.11
CA GLU A 283 -13.84 -11.32 -6.98
C GLU A 283 -12.94 -10.07 -6.90
N PHE A 284 -12.40 -9.63 -8.04
CA PHE A 284 -11.59 -8.41 -8.08
C PHE A 284 -12.36 -7.15 -7.77
N ASN A 285 -13.62 -7.05 -8.20
CA ASN A 285 -14.48 -5.93 -7.81
C ASN A 285 -14.59 -5.82 -6.29
N SER A 286 -14.77 -6.96 -5.60
CA SER A 286 -14.81 -6.98 -4.13
C SER A 286 -13.49 -6.56 -3.49
N ILE A 287 -12.34 -7.02 -4.02
CA ILE A 287 -11.01 -6.61 -3.54
C ILE A 287 -10.80 -5.10 -3.78
N TRP A 288 -11.14 -4.63 -4.99
CA TRP A 288 -11.00 -3.23 -5.39
C TRP A 288 -11.78 -2.31 -4.45
N ASP A 289 -13.02 -2.67 -4.10
CA ASP A 289 -13.87 -1.89 -3.21
C ASP A 289 -13.31 -1.84 -1.77
N ASN A 290 -12.68 -2.92 -1.30
CA ASN A 290 -12.13 -3.03 0.05
C ASN A 290 -10.66 -2.59 0.20
N LEU A 291 -9.96 -2.28 -0.89
CA LEU A 291 -8.51 -2.04 -0.91
C LEU A 291 -8.00 -1.04 0.14
N GLU A 292 -8.76 0.03 0.44
CA GLU A 292 -8.36 1.05 1.41
C GLU A 292 -8.36 0.51 2.85
N ASN A 293 -9.33 -0.34 3.19
CA ASN A 293 -9.41 -0.98 4.51
C ASN A 293 -8.24 -1.94 4.71
N VAL A 294 -7.90 -2.72 3.69
CA VAL A 294 -6.77 -3.67 3.75
C VAL A 294 -5.45 -2.95 4.01
N ILE A 295 -5.22 -1.80 3.35
CA ILE A 295 -4.02 -1.00 3.59
C ILE A 295 -4.00 -0.46 5.03
N LYS A 296 -5.14 0.00 5.55
CA LYS A 296 -5.25 0.49 6.94
C LYS A 296 -5.01 -0.63 7.96
N GLU A 297 -5.56 -1.81 7.74
CA GLU A 297 -5.41 -2.98 8.61
C GLU A 297 -3.96 -3.46 8.65
N ARG A 298 -3.32 -3.65 7.49
CA ARG A 298 -1.89 -4.03 7.41
C ARG A 298 -0.98 -2.98 8.05
N GLY A 299 -1.34 -1.69 7.96
CA GLY A 299 -0.64 -0.62 8.68
C GLY A 299 -0.74 -0.74 10.20
N ARG A 300 -1.90 -1.18 10.73
CA ARG A 300 -2.08 -1.45 12.17
C ARG A 300 -1.32 -2.68 12.61
N GLU A 301 -1.41 -3.78 11.87
CA GLU A 301 -0.66 -5.01 12.12
C GLU A 301 0.86 -4.76 12.14
N ARG A 302 1.38 -3.94 11.21
CA ARG A 302 2.81 -3.57 11.21
C ARG A 302 3.22 -2.84 12.48
N ARG A 303 2.40 -1.90 12.97
CA ARG A 303 2.68 -1.16 14.22
C ARG A 303 2.63 -2.08 15.44
N GLU A 304 1.67 -3.01 15.46
CA GLU A 304 1.59 -4.03 16.51
C GLU A 304 2.78 -4.98 16.48
N ASN A 305 3.23 -5.38 15.28
CA ASN A 305 4.43 -6.17 15.09
C ASN A 305 5.71 -5.40 15.48
N SER A 306 5.80 -4.10 15.18
CA SER A 306 6.93 -3.25 15.61
C SER A 306 7.02 -3.20 17.13
N LYS A 307 5.89 -3.03 17.83
CA LYS A 307 5.80 -3.10 19.29
C LYS A 307 6.34 -4.42 19.86
N VAL A 308 5.93 -5.56 19.28
CA VAL A 308 6.40 -6.89 19.70
C VAL A 308 7.89 -7.07 19.42
N THR A 309 8.36 -6.62 18.24
CA THR A 309 9.76 -6.75 17.82
C THR A 309 10.69 -5.90 18.68
N ILE A 310 10.35 -4.63 18.90
CA ILE A 310 11.13 -3.70 19.75
C ILE A 310 11.25 -4.24 21.18
N LEU A 311 10.14 -4.71 21.76
CA LEU A 311 10.16 -5.27 23.10
C LEU A 311 11.03 -6.54 23.15
N HIS A 312 10.92 -7.43 22.15
CA HIS A 312 11.75 -8.63 22.06
C HIS A 312 13.25 -8.32 21.94
N ASP A 313 13.61 -7.33 21.11
CA ASP A 313 15.01 -6.93 20.90
C ASP A 313 15.59 -6.21 22.12
N LEU A 314 14.77 -5.39 22.80
CA LEU A 314 15.13 -4.81 24.10
C LEU A 314 15.41 -5.90 25.14
N LEU A 315 14.53 -6.89 25.24
CA LEU A 315 14.69 -8.01 26.16
C LEU A 315 15.94 -8.84 25.82
N SER A 316 16.23 -9.03 24.53
CA SER A 316 17.46 -9.67 24.07
C SER A 316 18.71 -8.87 24.44
N ALA A 317 18.65 -7.54 24.40
CA ALA A 317 19.71 -6.67 24.89
C ALA A 317 19.90 -6.79 26.41
N CYS A 318 18.80 -6.89 27.16
CA CYS A 318 18.83 -7.10 28.61
C CYS A 318 19.47 -8.44 29.00
N VAL A 319 19.22 -9.53 28.24
CA VAL A 319 19.88 -10.82 28.46
C VAL A 319 21.39 -10.70 28.29
N LYS A 320 21.83 -10.02 27.22
CA LYS A 320 23.27 -9.78 26.99
C LYS A 320 23.88 -8.95 28.10
N LEU A 321 23.19 -7.91 28.57
CA LEU A 321 23.64 -7.08 29.69
C LEU A 321 23.75 -7.89 30.97
N GLN A 322 22.72 -8.66 31.32
CA GLN A 322 22.67 -9.51 32.51
C GLN A 322 23.74 -10.62 32.49
N SER A 323 24.14 -11.10 31.31
CA SER A 323 25.19 -12.12 31.16
C SER A 323 26.61 -11.57 31.31
N ASN A 324 26.80 -10.25 31.28
CA ASN A 324 28.11 -9.63 31.29
C ASN A 324 28.43 -9.06 32.69
N SER A 325 29.34 -9.72 33.41
CA SER A 325 29.74 -9.34 34.77
C SER A 325 30.31 -7.93 34.89
N THR A 326 30.82 -7.37 33.78
CA THR A 326 31.29 -5.98 33.73
C THR A 326 30.17 -4.98 34.04
N TYR A 327 28.91 -5.35 33.81
CA TYR A 327 27.74 -4.47 33.95
C TYR A 327 27.02 -4.61 35.31
N PHE A 328 27.58 -5.37 36.25
CA PHE A 328 26.98 -5.62 37.58
C PHE A 328 27.13 -4.42 38.53
N ALA A 329 28.28 -3.74 38.52
CA ALA A 329 28.61 -2.66 39.47
C ALA A 329 28.78 -1.27 38.82
N ILE A 330 28.16 -1.06 37.66
CA ILE A 330 28.29 0.19 36.87
C ILE A 330 27.09 1.12 37.05
N SER A 331 27.21 2.35 36.53
CA SER A 331 26.12 3.33 36.56
C SER A 331 24.97 2.96 35.62
N GLU A 332 23.79 3.52 35.90
CA GLU A 332 22.61 3.46 35.03
C GLU A 332 22.93 3.90 33.60
N ASN A 333 23.64 5.02 33.46
CA ASN A 333 24.00 5.58 32.15
C ASN A 333 24.83 4.57 31.33
N GLN A 334 25.79 3.88 31.95
CA GLN A 334 26.60 2.88 31.26
C GLN A 334 25.78 1.65 30.83
N ARG A 335 24.73 1.28 31.59
CA ARG A 335 23.78 0.23 31.19
C ARG A 335 22.92 0.69 30.02
N ASN A 336 22.42 1.92 30.09
CA ASN A 336 21.63 2.54 29.03
C ASN A 336 22.42 2.65 27.73
N ASP A 337 23.69 3.05 27.81
CA ASP A 337 24.61 3.11 26.67
C ASP A 337 24.74 1.74 25.98
N PHE A 338 24.91 0.68 26.77
CA PHE A 338 25.01 -0.68 26.24
C PHE A 338 23.72 -1.18 25.58
N VAL A 339 22.58 -0.98 26.24
CA VAL A 339 21.26 -1.34 25.68
C VAL A 339 21.02 -0.58 24.38
N ARG A 340 21.30 0.73 24.38
CA ARG A 340 21.18 1.59 23.21
C ARG A 340 22.02 1.10 22.04
N ASP A 341 23.30 0.77 22.28
CA ASP A 341 24.20 0.33 21.22
C ASP A 341 23.74 -1.00 20.60
N LEU A 342 23.18 -1.90 21.40
CA LEU A 342 22.58 -3.14 20.90
C LEU A 342 21.30 -2.89 20.09
N LEU A 343 20.45 -1.93 20.49
CA LEU A 343 19.29 -1.52 19.71
C LEU A 343 19.70 -0.88 18.37
N LYS A 344 20.76 -0.06 18.36
CA LYS A 344 21.36 0.47 17.12
C LYS A 344 21.88 -0.66 16.22
N MET A 345 22.51 -1.69 16.78
CA MET A 345 22.94 -2.88 16.03
C MET A 345 21.76 -3.68 15.46
N ALA A 346 20.61 -3.68 16.15
CA ALA A 346 19.34 -4.20 15.64
C ALA A 346 18.69 -3.30 14.56
N LYS A 347 19.39 -2.25 14.13
CA LYS A 347 19.01 -1.29 13.08
C LYS A 347 17.87 -0.34 13.46
N TYR A 348 17.65 -0.12 14.75
CA TYR A 348 16.75 0.94 15.19
C TYR A 348 17.44 2.31 15.08
N ASP A 349 16.68 3.31 14.62
CA ASP A 349 17.13 4.70 14.64
C ASP A 349 17.00 5.25 16.07
N VAL A 350 18.09 5.17 16.82
CA VAL A 350 18.13 5.62 18.22
C VAL A 350 18.73 7.02 18.31
N ILE A 351 17.92 8.01 18.65
CA ILE A 351 18.34 9.41 18.75
C ILE A 351 19.09 9.67 20.06
N ASP A 352 20.23 10.36 19.92
CA ASP A 352 21.09 10.80 21.01
C ASP A 352 20.74 12.24 21.49
N GLN A 353 21.08 12.50 22.75
CA GLN A 353 20.82 13.63 23.65
C GLN A 353 21.01 15.05 23.06
N THR A 354 21.64 15.20 21.88
CA THR A 354 22.14 16.50 21.38
C THR A 354 21.33 17.14 20.26
N ARG A 355 20.28 16.52 19.71
CA ARG A 355 19.59 17.06 18.50
C ARG A 355 18.26 17.78 18.70
N ARG A 356 17.79 18.00 19.93
CA ARG A 356 16.61 18.86 20.17
C ARG A 356 16.87 20.22 20.85
N GLY A 357 18.00 20.44 21.54
CA GLY A 357 18.33 21.72 22.20
C GLY A 357 17.33 22.11 23.31
N ILE A 358 17.69 22.68 24.45
CA ILE A 358 18.57 23.83 24.69
C ILE A 358 19.36 23.58 25.97
N SER A 359 20.68 23.76 25.90
CA SER A 359 21.46 24.09 27.08
C SER A 359 21.44 25.60 27.30
N SER A 360 20.98 26.03 28.46
CA SER A 360 21.47 27.22 29.17
C SER A 360 20.84 27.19 30.55
N THR A 361 21.68 27.02 31.58
CA THR A 361 21.40 27.25 33.01
C THR A 361 20.19 28.20 33.24
N GLU A 362 19.17 27.90 34.04
CA GLU A 362 19.17 27.22 35.34
C GLU A 362 17.86 26.43 35.63
N LYS A 363 18.01 25.19 36.11
CA LYS A 363 17.01 24.26 36.71
C LYS A 363 16.12 23.43 35.76
N CYS A 364 16.78 22.44 35.15
CA CYS A 364 16.33 21.08 34.82
C CYS A 364 15.06 20.89 33.95
N ALA A 365 15.22 20.98 32.62
CA ALA A 365 14.46 20.15 31.69
C ALA A 365 15.19 18.80 31.59
N GLY A 366 14.56 17.70 32.05
CA GLY A 366 15.26 16.42 32.18
C GLY A 366 15.57 15.73 30.85
N GLU A 367 16.33 14.65 30.95
CA GLU A 367 16.85 13.79 29.88
C GLU A 367 15.95 12.58 29.65
N VAL A 368 15.72 12.16 28.40
CA VAL A 368 15.10 10.85 28.07
C VAL A 368 16.21 9.85 27.84
N ASP A 369 16.13 8.66 28.43
CA ASP A 369 17.25 7.70 28.35
C ASP A 369 17.42 7.11 26.95
N ILE A 370 16.34 6.63 26.31
CA ILE A 370 16.38 6.10 24.94
C ILE A 370 15.08 6.45 24.20
N LEU A 371 15.22 7.04 23.01
CA LEU A 371 14.11 7.25 22.07
C LEU A 371 14.34 6.42 20.81
N ILE A 372 13.38 5.56 20.48
CA ILE A 372 13.37 4.82 19.21
C ILE A 372 12.48 5.57 18.22
N GLU A 373 13.04 5.87 17.06
CA GLU A 373 12.30 6.39 15.90
C GLU A 373 12.21 5.33 14.80
N GLU A 374 11.12 5.37 14.04
CA GLU A 374 10.99 4.70 12.74
C GLU A 374 10.55 5.77 11.73
N ASP A 375 11.23 5.84 10.58
CA ASP A 375 10.95 6.82 9.52
C ASP A 375 10.93 8.29 10.02
N GLY A 376 11.79 8.64 10.98
CA GLY A 376 11.89 9.99 11.55
C GLY A 376 10.72 10.38 12.48
N SER A 377 9.89 9.42 12.90
CA SER A 377 8.82 9.61 13.87
C SER A 377 9.11 8.84 15.16
N PRO A 378 8.86 9.43 16.35
CA PRO A 378 8.99 8.72 17.62
C PRO A 378 8.01 7.54 17.70
N VAL A 379 8.53 6.36 18.02
CA VAL A 379 7.73 5.12 18.16
C VAL A 379 7.53 4.75 19.63
N THR A 380 8.62 4.80 20.41
CA THR A 380 8.58 4.50 21.84
C THR A 380 9.70 5.24 22.57
N ILE A 381 9.41 5.60 23.82
CA ILE A 381 10.40 6.04 24.79
C ILE A 381 10.70 4.87 25.72
N ILE A 382 11.98 4.65 26.01
CA ILE A 382 12.43 3.76 27.06
C ILE A 382 13.08 4.63 28.13
N GLU A 383 12.47 4.65 29.30
CA GLU A 383 12.96 5.33 30.51
C GLU A 383 13.50 4.26 31.45
N ALA A 384 14.77 4.35 31.79
CA ALA A 384 15.49 3.36 32.56
C ALA A 384 15.74 3.84 34.00
N LEU A 385 15.83 2.91 34.94
CA LEU A 385 16.12 3.21 36.33
C LEU A 385 16.78 2.04 37.07
N ASN A 386 17.70 2.34 37.97
CA ASN A 386 18.26 1.37 38.91
C ASN A 386 17.41 1.27 40.19
N LEU A 387 17.12 0.04 40.63
CA LEU A 387 16.37 -0.24 41.86
C LEU A 387 17.08 -1.31 42.71
N ASP A 388 17.62 -0.92 43.85
CA ASP A 388 18.13 -1.84 44.89
C ASP A 388 17.03 -2.31 45.86
N SER A 389 15.86 -1.67 45.78
CA SER A 389 14.68 -1.86 46.61
C SER A 389 13.49 -1.19 45.93
N LEU A 390 12.25 -1.49 46.34
CA LEU A 390 11.07 -0.82 45.79
C LEU A 390 10.92 0.56 46.44
N ASN A 391 11.55 1.57 45.84
CA ASN A 391 11.32 2.96 46.16
C ASN A 391 10.16 3.49 45.28
N THR A 392 8.96 3.51 45.84
CA THR A 392 7.73 3.89 45.14
C THR A 392 7.76 5.33 44.63
N HIS A 393 8.21 6.27 45.45
CA HIS A 393 8.32 7.68 45.06
C HIS A 393 9.30 7.89 43.89
N TYR A 394 10.40 7.15 43.89
CA TYR A 394 11.36 7.18 42.79
C TYR A 394 10.74 6.61 41.51
N LEU A 395 10.11 5.44 41.59
CA LEU A 395 9.42 4.83 40.46
C LEU A 395 8.33 5.75 39.88
N ASP A 396 7.49 6.34 40.74
CA ASP A 396 6.43 7.27 40.34
C ASP A 396 6.99 8.45 39.55
N ARG A 397 8.13 9.00 39.98
CA ARG A 397 8.80 10.08 39.28
C ARG A 397 9.23 9.69 37.87
N HIS A 398 9.71 8.47 37.66
CA HIS A 398 10.11 7.98 36.33
C HIS A 398 8.89 7.65 35.45
N ILE A 399 7.80 7.13 36.03
CA ILE A 399 6.53 6.95 35.31
C ILE A 399 5.98 8.30 34.85
N ASP A 400 5.91 9.30 35.73
CA ASP A 400 5.45 10.65 35.36
C ASP A 400 6.33 11.30 34.31
N LYS A 401 7.65 11.06 34.43
CA LYS A 401 8.66 11.57 33.51
C LYS A 401 8.38 11.09 32.08
N ILE A 402 8.06 9.81 31.88
CA ILE A 402 7.78 9.26 30.55
C ILE A 402 6.63 9.97 29.84
N TYR A 403 5.54 10.29 30.56
CA TYR A 403 4.38 10.97 29.97
C TYR A 403 4.64 12.44 29.67
N ARG A 404 5.58 13.08 30.38
CA ARG A 404 6.02 14.45 30.06
C ARG A 404 6.85 14.49 28.79
N TYR A 405 7.65 13.46 28.53
CA TYR A 405 8.48 13.38 27.33
C TYR A 405 7.76 12.89 26.10
N ASP A 406 6.87 11.91 26.26
CA ASP A 406 6.01 11.45 25.20
C ASP A 406 4.92 12.50 24.96
N THR A 407 5.29 13.55 24.21
CA THR A 407 4.38 14.65 23.85
C THR A 407 3.41 14.27 22.74
N VAL A 408 3.68 13.19 22.00
CA VAL A 408 2.92 12.80 20.79
C VAL A 408 1.90 11.69 21.04
N GLY A 409 1.96 10.99 22.18
CA GLY A 409 1.04 9.89 22.44
C GLY A 409 1.46 8.59 21.77
N ASN A 410 2.70 8.16 21.98
CA ASN A 410 3.19 6.88 21.48
C ASN A 410 2.22 5.75 21.87
N MET A 411 2.01 4.80 20.96
CA MET A 411 1.14 3.63 21.20
C MET A 411 1.63 2.78 22.38
N PHE A 412 2.94 2.82 22.64
CA PHE A 412 3.52 2.24 23.84
C PHE A 412 4.79 2.98 24.27
N ASN A 413 5.11 2.89 25.56
CA ASN A 413 6.41 3.27 26.11
C ASN A 413 6.88 2.19 27.10
N ILE A 414 8.14 2.28 27.54
CA ILE A 414 8.77 1.26 28.38
C ILE A 414 9.48 1.89 29.57
N ILE A 415 9.18 1.37 30.76
CA ILE A 415 9.99 1.56 31.98
C ILE A 415 10.92 0.36 32.10
N LEU A 416 12.24 0.59 32.03
CA LEU A 416 13.27 -0.44 32.16
C LEU A 416 13.96 -0.35 33.52
N SER A 417 13.57 -1.20 34.45
CA SER A 417 14.14 -1.28 35.80
C SER A 417 15.27 -2.30 35.87
N TYR A 418 16.50 -1.86 36.14
CA TYR A 418 17.61 -2.72 36.52
C TYR A 418 17.59 -2.97 38.03
N VAL A 419 17.28 -4.20 38.45
CA VAL A 419 16.91 -4.52 39.83
C VAL A 419 18.01 -5.31 40.52
N SER A 420 18.56 -4.80 41.62
CA SER A 420 19.59 -5.48 42.43
C SER A 420 19.04 -5.86 43.81
N VAL A 421 18.26 -6.95 43.88
CA VAL A 421 17.58 -7.40 45.11
C VAL A 421 17.83 -8.88 45.41
N SER A 422 17.70 -9.28 46.67
CA SER A 422 17.87 -10.68 47.10
C SER A 422 16.69 -11.59 46.74
N ASN A 423 15.46 -11.06 46.68
CA ASN A 423 14.25 -11.81 46.32
C ASN A 423 13.49 -11.09 45.20
N PHE A 424 13.81 -11.48 43.97
CA PHE A 424 13.27 -10.86 42.77
C PHE A 424 11.75 -11.08 42.59
N SER A 425 11.24 -12.29 42.86
CA SER A 425 9.79 -12.56 42.75
C SER A 425 8.98 -11.65 43.66
N LYS A 426 9.37 -11.55 44.94
CA LYS A 426 8.68 -10.70 45.91
C LYS A 426 8.80 -9.21 45.59
N PHE A 427 9.93 -8.80 45.00
CA PHE A 427 10.08 -7.45 44.47
C PHE A 427 9.05 -7.18 43.36
N CYS A 428 8.97 -8.07 42.35
CA CYS A 428 8.03 -7.93 41.25
C CYS A 428 6.56 -7.93 41.70
N GLU A 429 6.18 -8.77 42.66
CA GLU A 429 4.82 -8.78 43.21
C GLU A 429 4.46 -7.42 43.84
N LYS A 430 5.38 -6.84 44.63
CA LYS A 430 5.18 -5.52 45.23
C LYS A 430 5.16 -4.41 44.18
N TYR A 431 6.06 -4.49 43.19
CA TYR A 431 6.12 -3.54 42.07
C TYR A 431 4.79 -3.55 41.31
N PHE A 432 4.28 -4.73 40.96
CA PHE A 432 3.01 -4.85 40.24
C PHE A 432 1.83 -4.27 41.03
N LYS A 433 1.77 -4.58 42.33
CA LYS A 433 0.75 -4.02 43.21
C LYS A 433 0.81 -2.48 43.20
N HIS A 434 2.00 -1.92 43.31
CA HIS A 434 2.21 -0.48 43.31
C HIS A 434 1.74 0.18 42.01
N ILE A 435 2.16 -0.33 40.84
CA ILE A 435 1.75 0.26 39.56
C ILE A 435 0.25 0.12 39.30
N LYS A 436 -0.41 -0.91 39.84
CA LYS A 436 -1.88 -1.05 39.73
C LYS A 436 -2.63 -0.01 40.57
N GLU A 437 -2.05 0.41 41.70
CA GLU A 437 -2.63 1.37 42.65
C GLU A 437 -2.18 2.82 42.37
N HIS A 438 -1.18 3.02 41.50
CA HIS A 438 -0.62 4.31 41.13
C HIS A 438 -1.64 5.21 40.41
N GLN A 439 -1.62 6.51 40.73
CA GLN A 439 -2.46 7.52 40.09
C GLN A 439 -1.78 8.09 38.85
N TYR A 440 -2.03 7.47 37.70
CA TYR A 440 -1.50 7.91 36.42
C TYR A 440 -2.11 9.21 35.92
N LEU A 441 -1.35 9.95 35.11
CA LEU A 441 -1.84 11.11 34.35
C LEU A 441 -3.01 10.77 33.42
N TYR A 442 -3.00 9.55 32.86
CA TYR A 442 -4.03 9.03 31.98
C TYR A 442 -4.76 7.84 32.62
N PRO A 443 -6.11 7.76 32.52
CA PRO A 443 -6.90 6.70 33.16
C PRO A 443 -6.38 5.29 32.86
N LEU A 444 -6.13 4.51 33.91
CA LEU A 444 -5.76 3.09 33.82
C LEU A 444 -7.00 2.26 33.43
N LEU A 445 -6.90 1.51 32.34
CA LEU A 445 -7.94 0.60 31.85
C LEU A 445 -7.71 -0.85 32.33
N SER A 446 -6.47 -1.33 32.28
CA SER A 446 -6.11 -2.67 32.74
C SER A 446 -4.63 -2.78 33.12
N ALA A 447 -4.29 -3.78 33.94
CA ALA A 447 -2.92 -4.10 34.34
C ALA A 447 -2.74 -5.64 34.38
N ASP A 448 -1.60 -6.14 33.90
CA ASP A 448 -1.31 -7.57 33.74
C ASP A 448 0.17 -7.88 34.02
N ASP A 449 0.42 -8.74 35.01
CA ASP A 449 1.73 -9.26 35.43
C ASP A 449 2.05 -10.66 34.89
N SER A 450 1.12 -11.23 34.13
CA SER A 450 1.24 -12.53 33.47
C SER A 450 1.67 -12.41 32.01
N PHE A 451 1.98 -11.19 31.54
CA PHE A 451 2.40 -10.94 30.17
C PHE A 451 3.70 -11.70 29.86
N ARG A 452 3.62 -12.59 28.86
CA ARG A 452 4.77 -13.35 28.35
C ARG A 452 5.06 -12.92 26.93
N VAL A 453 6.32 -12.60 26.68
CA VAL A 453 6.82 -12.44 25.31
C VAL A 453 7.08 -13.82 24.74
N GLU A 454 6.55 -14.08 23.55
CA GLU A 454 6.70 -15.37 22.87
C GLU A 454 8.17 -15.71 22.68
N ASN A 455 8.53 -16.99 22.88
CA ASN A 455 9.90 -17.49 22.75
C ASN A 455 10.95 -16.80 23.66
N PHE A 456 10.53 -16.18 24.76
CA PHE A 456 11.44 -15.54 25.72
C PHE A 456 11.35 -16.18 27.13
N PRO A 457 12.01 -17.35 27.36
CA PRO A 457 11.84 -18.15 28.57
C PRO A 457 12.80 -17.78 29.72
N TYR A 458 13.03 -16.48 29.98
CA TYR A 458 13.97 -16.04 31.02
C TYR A 458 13.24 -15.66 32.31
N SER A 459 13.52 -16.36 33.42
CA SER A 459 12.87 -16.14 34.72
C SER A 459 13.28 -14.86 35.44
N ASP A 460 14.51 -14.40 35.17
CA ASP A 460 15.16 -13.30 35.87
C ASP A 460 14.91 -11.95 35.17
N ILE A 461 14.00 -11.95 34.18
CA ILE A 461 13.46 -10.78 33.52
C ILE A 461 11.93 -10.89 33.57
N ARG A 462 11.27 -9.91 34.15
CA ARG A 462 9.80 -9.88 34.27
C ARG A 462 9.23 -8.70 33.53
N VAL A 463 8.22 -8.95 32.70
CA VAL A 463 7.48 -7.93 31.98
C VAL A 463 6.07 -7.84 32.54
N MET A 464 5.66 -6.64 32.90
CA MET A 464 4.28 -6.31 33.25
C MET A 464 3.78 -5.26 32.26
N LYS A 465 2.47 -5.15 32.08
CA LYS A 465 1.87 -4.12 31.24
C LYS A 465 0.73 -3.40 31.95
N THR A 466 0.62 -2.11 31.70
CA THR A 466 -0.58 -1.31 32.01
C THR A 466 -1.11 -0.69 30.73
N VAL A 467 -2.44 -0.63 30.60
CA VAL A 467 -3.14 -0.05 29.45
C VAL A 467 -3.87 1.19 29.91
N HIS A 468 -3.73 2.29 29.18
CA HIS A 468 -4.26 3.60 29.57
C HIS A 468 -5.11 4.20 28.45
N ASN A 469 -6.15 4.94 28.81
CA ASN A 469 -6.88 5.75 27.86
C ASN A 469 -6.22 7.12 27.74
N ARG A 470 -5.49 7.35 26.65
CA ARG A 470 -4.87 8.63 26.34
C ARG A 470 -5.65 9.29 25.20
N ASN A 471 -6.48 10.28 25.54
CA ASN A 471 -7.28 11.05 24.59
C ASN A 471 -8.18 10.20 23.68
N GLY A 472 -8.75 9.11 24.21
CA GLY A 472 -9.61 8.20 23.44
C GLY A 472 -8.87 7.09 22.70
N CYS A 473 -7.53 7.03 22.81
CA CYS A 473 -6.71 5.94 22.29
C CYS A 473 -6.15 5.07 23.43
N ASP A 474 -6.17 3.76 23.25
CA ASP A 474 -5.54 2.83 24.19
C ASP A 474 -4.03 2.80 23.95
N THR A 475 -3.26 3.21 24.96
CA THR A 475 -1.79 3.19 24.95
C THR A 475 -1.26 2.25 26.04
N VAL A 476 -0.07 1.68 25.82
CA VAL A 476 0.51 0.67 26.72
C VAL A 476 1.79 1.18 27.38
N LEU A 477 1.90 1.02 28.69
CA LEU A 477 3.17 1.18 29.39
C LEU A 477 3.68 -0.20 29.80
N TYR A 478 4.82 -0.60 29.24
CA TYR A 478 5.52 -1.81 29.67
C TYR A 478 6.43 -1.51 30.84
N HIS A 479 6.41 -2.38 31.83
CA HIS A 479 7.33 -2.35 32.97
C HIS A 479 8.21 -3.59 32.89
N VAL A 480 9.47 -3.39 32.49
CA VAL A 480 10.47 -4.44 32.34
C VAL A 480 11.39 -4.40 33.55
N CYS A 481 11.35 -5.42 34.39
CA CYS A 481 12.29 -5.61 35.51
C CYS A 481 13.35 -6.63 35.10
N VAL A 482 14.63 -6.25 35.20
CA VAL A 482 15.78 -7.12 34.90
C VAL A 482 16.60 -7.32 36.17
N LEU A 483 16.74 -8.55 36.65
CA LEU A 483 17.57 -8.83 37.82
C LEU A 483 19.06 -8.66 37.48
N ILE A 484 19.74 -7.73 38.14
CA ILE A 484 21.20 -7.57 38.05
C ILE A 484 21.84 -8.24 39.25
N ARG A 485 22.80 -9.14 38.96
CA ARG A 485 23.58 -9.81 40.00
C ARG A 485 24.51 -8.80 40.68
N GLN A 486 24.64 -8.92 42.00
CA GLN A 486 25.61 -8.17 42.79
C GLN A 486 26.96 -8.87 42.81
#